data_AF-A0A194UUF5-F1
#
_entry.id   AF-A0A194UUF5-F1
#
_cell.length_a   1.000
_cell.length_b   1.000
_cell.length_c   1.000
_cell.angle_alpha   90.00
_cell.angle_beta   90.00
_cell.angle_gamma   90.00
#
_symmetry.space_group_name_H-M   'P 1'
#
loop_
_entity.id
_entity.type
_entity.pdbx_description
1 polymer ?
#
loop_
_entity_poly.entity_id
_entity_poly.type
_entity_poly.pdbx_seq_one_letter_code
_entity_poly.pdbx_strand_id
1 'polypeptide(L)'
;MTSYEWQYGNRYGDFVEPPYNAITYTWGRWRLRDQEDPDVEAIKVHGIPWEIPRVKPKCFSTSQFLDIIQRTTQGAFTRWIQDPDQRSLTTDFLWLDVACIDQRGGEPRSASEIGRQARIFKNARYVFAWLSSIPHQELDLALKGLDKLAYSIEERVFPGKNFYLPESVFGSQSSSQGSSSPSLSPLEEASGADMPSLRDSLLGVHDNFRTILSDPWFSSLWTLQEAFLRHDAVILSREGIAARMPETTFDATINELIFYAEPLVGELRNAGLPEPYDRTVRLLNGSGLTELATENPLVPPRIELAPNRRTGFTGFSKYSMFVLVHLWQIILVIRIHERSLRFNLVNSFFYTIQS
;
A
#
# COMPACT_ATOMS: atom_id res chain seq x y z
N MET A 1 14.31 -4.34 20.89
CA MET A 1 14.45 -3.17 20.00
C MET A 1 14.34 -1.90 20.85
N THR A 2 14.84 -0.76 20.37
CA THR A 2 14.85 0.50 21.11
C THR A 2 14.21 1.59 20.26
N SER A 3 13.23 2.31 20.81
CA SER A 3 12.70 3.52 20.22
C SER A 3 13.56 4.71 20.65
N TYR A 4 13.80 5.63 19.74
CA TYR A 4 14.51 6.86 19.99
C TYR A 4 13.55 8.02 19.82
N GLU A 5 13.40 8.85 20.85
CA GLU A 5 12.54 10.03 20.78
C GLU A 5 13.11 11.04 19.77
N TRP A 6 12.23 11.66 18.99
CA TRP A 6 12.62 12.74 18.08
C TRP A 6 13.13 13.95 18.86
N GLN A 7 14.24 14.51 18.40
CA GLN A 7 14.85 15.73 18.92
C GLN A 7 15.03 16.74 17.79
N TYR A 8 15.17 18.01 18.17
CA TYR A 8 15.38 19.11 17.23
C TYR A 8 16.53 18.81 16.25
N GLY A 9 16.30 19.10 14.96
CA GLY A 9 17.25 18.78 13.89
C GLY A 9 17.17 17.33 13.39
N ASN A 10 16.01 16.68 13.53
CA ASN A 10 15.78 15.29 13.08
C ASN A 10 16.78 14.30 13.69
N ARG A 11 17.02 14.49 14.99
CA ARG A 11 17.92 13.66 15.78
C ARG A 11 17.14 12.61 16.54
N TYR A 12 17.71 11.42 16.64
CA TYR A 12 17.14 10.26 17.31
C TYR A 12 18.26 9.63 18.15
N GLY A 13 18.47 10.10 19.38
CA GLY A 13 19.71 9.81 20.12
C GLY A 13 20.93 10.40 19.40
N ASP A 14 21.94 9.58 19.15
CA ASP A 14 23.17 9.99 18.44
C ASP A 14 23.04 10.02 16.91
N PHE A 15 21.89 9.59 16.38
CA PHE A 15 21.65 9.47 14.95
C PHE A 15 20.99 10.74 14.39
N VAL A 16 21.52 11.25 13.27
CA VAL A 16 20.99 12.43 12.57
C VAL A 16 20.40 11.97 11.24
N GLU A 17 19.11 12.21 11.04
CA GLU A 17 18.38 11.83 9.81
C GLU A 17 18.66 10.39 9.35
N PRO A 18 18.57 9.38 10.25
CA PRO A 18 18.90 8.02 9.85
C PRO A 18 17.96 7.53 8.75
N PRO A 19 18.45 6.79 7.74
CA PRO A 19 17.57 6.12 6.80
C PRO A 19 16.72 5.09 7.55
N TYR A 20 15.43 5.00 7.22
CA TYR A 20 14.51 4.07 7.85
C TYR A 20 13.52 3.48 6.84
N ASN A 21 13.04 2.27 7.13
CA ASN A 21 11.87 1.71 6.47
C ASN A 21 10.61 1.98 7.30
N ALA A 22 9.42 1.79 6.74
CA ALA A 22 8.16 1.88 7.47
C ALA A 22 7.29 0.65 7.19
N ILE A 23 6.48 0.25 8.17
CA ILE A 23 5.45 -0.78 7.98
C ILE A 23 4.09 -0.14 8.26
N THR A 24 3.16 -0.32 7.34
CA THR A 24 1.74 0.01 7.52
C THR A 24 0.96 -1.27 7.80
N TYR A 25 0.23 -1.30 8.91
CA TYR A 25 -0.47 -2.48 9.42
C TYR A 25 -1.64 -2.10 10.32
N THR A 26 -2.62 -3.00 10.46
CA THR A 26 -3.82 -2.76 11.28
C THR A 26 -3.69 -3.43 12.64
N TRP A 27 -3.54 -2.64 13.70
CA TRP A 27 -3.43 -3.16 15.07
C TRP A 27 -4.50 -2.59 16.03
N GLY A 28 -4.89 -1.31 15.88
CA GLY A 28 -5.67 -0.59 16.89
C GLY A 28 -7.04 -1.20 17.21
N ARG A 29 -7.77 -1.67 16.20
CA ARG A 29 -9.06 -2.36 16.40
C ARG A 29 -8.94 -3.70 17.13
N TRP A 30 -7.75 -4.31 17.10
CA TRP A 30 -7.44 -5.60 17.72
C TRP A 30 -6.63 -5.46 19.00
N ARG A 31 -6.50 -4.24 19.53
CA ARG A 31 -5.91 -3.96 20.84
C ARG A 31 -6.69 -4.72 21.92
N LEU A 32 -5.97 -5.50 22.71
CA LEU A 32 -6.49 -6.16 23.92
C LEU A 32 -6.65 -5.14 25.04
N ARG A 33 -7.70 -5.29 25.84
CA ARG A 33 -7.88 -4.54 27.09
C ARG A 33 -7.05 -5.19 28.20
N ASP A 34 -6.77 -4.46 29.28
CA ASP A 34 -5.83 -4.88 30.34
C ASP A 34 -6.06 -6.30 30.87
N GLN A 35 -7.33 -6.73 30.98
CA GLN A 35 -7.71 -8.05 31.50
C GLN A 35 -8.02 -9.11 30.42
N GLU A 36 -7.99 -8.73 29.14
CA GLU A 36 -8.29 -9.64 28.02
C GLU A 36 -7.04 -10.43 27.63
N ASP A 37 -7.13 -11.75 27.54
CA ASP A 37 -6.05 -12.67 27.17
C ASP A 37 -4.69 -12.32 27.84
N PRO A 38 -4.58 -12.43 29.19
CA PRO A 38 -3.43 -11.92 29.94
C PRO A 38 -2.09 -12.57 29.55
N ASP A 39 -2.11 -13.77 28.98
CA ASP A 39 -0.91 -14.50 28.55
C ASP A 39 -0.31 -13.98 27.23
N VAL A 40 -1.04 -13.11 26.51
CA VAL A 40 -0.54 -12.53 25.25
C VAL A 40 0.42 -11.39 25.56
N GLU A 41 1.73 -11.62 25.36
CA GLU A 41 2.75 -10.57 25.53
C GLU A 41 2.73 -9.55 24.39
N ALA A 42 2.96 -8.26 24.69
CA ALA A 42 3.29 -7.26 23.68
C ALA A 42 4.75 -7.38 23.21
N ILE A 43 5.08 -6.76 22.07
CA ILE A 43 6.50 -6.64 21.66
C ILE A 43 7.28 -5.81 22.69
N LYS A 44 8.54 -6.20 22.93
CA LYS A 44 9.42 -5.53 23.90
C LYS A 44 10.19 -4.41 23.21
N VAL A 45 9.80 -3.18 23.50
CA VAL A 45 10.42 -1.94 23.01
C VAL A 45 10.97 -1.16 24.20
N HIS A 46 12.26 -0.83 24.16
CA HIS A 46 12.91 0.03 25.16
C HIS A 46 12.92 1.49 24.71
N GLY A 47 13.18 2.41 25.63
CA GLY A 47 13.33 3.84 25.31
C GLY A 47 12.00 4.61 25.22
N ILE A 48 10.89 3.99 25.60
CA ILE A 48 9.56 4.61 25.66
C ILE A 48 9.00 4.55 27.09
N PRO A 49 8.27 5.58 27.55
CA PRO A 49 7.62 5.58 28.86
C PRO A 49 6.22 4.94 28.87
N TRP A 50 5.72 4.43 27.73
CA TRP A 50 4.41 3.79 27.62
C TRP A 50 4.53 2.30 27.37
N GLU A 51 3.50 1.57 27.75
CA GLU A 51 3.37 0.15 27.42
C GLU A 51 2.94 -0.02 25.97
N ILE A 52 3.58 -0.95 25.26
CA ILE A 52 3.15 -1.32 23.91
C ILE A 52 1.80 -2.05 24.01
N PRO A 53 0.79 -1.66 23.22
CA PRO A 53 -0.49 -2.36 23.18
C PRO A 53 -0.35 -3.85 22.85
N ARG A 54 -0.99 -4.70 23.66
CA ARG A 54 -1.17 -6.13 23.36
C ARG A 54 -2.19 -6.26 22.23
N VAL A 55 -1.96 -7.17 21.28
CA VAL A 55 -2.81 -7.36 20.08
C VAL A 55 -3.37 -8.77 20.08
N LYS A 56 -4.65 -8.93 19.72
CA LYS A 56 -5.30 -10.24 19.60
C LYS A 56 -4.50 -11.13 18.64
N PRO A 57 -4.09 -12.36 19.04
CA PRO A 57 -3.35 -13.28 18.17
C PRO A 57 -4.08 -13.66 16.87
N LYS A 58 -5.42 -13.50 16.83
CA LYS A 58 -6.21 -13.63 15.61
C LYS A 58 -5.78 -12.67 14.50
N CYS A 59 -5.24 -11.50 14.85
CA CYS A 59 -4.68 -10.57 13.89
C CYS A 59 -3.26 -10.94 13.49
N PHE A 60 -2.37 -11.01 14.48
CA PHE A 60 -1.02 -11.52 14.38
C PHE A 60 -0.48 -11.80 15.78
N SER A 61 0.48 -12.71 15.88
CA SER A 61 1.24 -12.95 17.11
C SER A 61 2.42 -11.99 17.22
N THR A 62 2.95 -11.89 18.44
CA THR A 62 4.17 -11.13 18.75
C THR A 62 5.38 -11.67 18.00
N SER A 63 5.47 -13.00 17.80
CA SER A 63 6.53 -13.61 16.99
C SER A 63 6.42 -13.22 15.52
N GLN A 64 5.22 -13.26 14.93
CA GLN A 64 5.00 -12.81 13.55
C GLN A 64 5.39 -11.34 13.38
N PHE A 65 5.04 -10.49 14.35
CA PHE A 65 5.41 -9.09 14.28
C PHE A 65 6.93 -8.88 14.36
N LEU A 66 7.64 -9.63 15.20
CA LEU A 66 9.10 -9.60 15.26
C LEU A 66 9.76 -10.10 13.96
N ASP A 67 9.22 -11.17 13.36
CA ASP A 67 9.71 -11.71 12.09
C ASP A 67 9.58 -10.69 10.95
N ILE A 68 8.46 -9.95 10.91
CA ILE A 68 8.24 -8.86 9.96
C ILE A 68 9.27 -7.75 10.15
N ILE A 69 9.49 -7.33 11.40
CA ILE A 69 10.48 -6.29 11.72
C ILE A 69 11.87 -6.70 11.25
N GLN A 70 12.26 -7.97 11.47
CA GLN A 70 13.54 -8.50 11.01
C GLN A 70 13.63 -8.53 9.47
N ARG A 71 12.63 -9.06 8.78
CA ARG A 71 12.63 -9.15 7.31
C ARG A 71 12.73 -7.79 6.65
N THR A 72 11.95 -6.82 7.14
CA THR A 72 11.90 -5.44 6.63
C THR A 72 13.14 -4.61 6.94
N THR A 73 14.01 -5.06 7.85
CA THR A 73 15.29 -4.41 8.17
C THR A 73 16.50 -5.10 7.55
N GLN A 74 16.39 -6.39 7.19
CA GLN A 74 17.49 -7.19 6.64
C GLN A 74 17.59 -7.18 5.10
N GLY A 75 16.68 -6.49 4.40
CA GLY A 75 16.78 -6.32 2.95
C GLY A 75 16.44 -7.56 2.12
N ALA A 76 15.60 -8.46 2.65
CA ALA A 76 15.25 -9.74 2.02
C ALA A 76 14.26 -9.63 0.82
N PHE A 77 14.26 -8.51 0.09
CA PHE A 77 13.26 -8.20 -0.94
C PHE A 77 13.89 -7.98 -2.31
N THR A 78 13.26 -8.57 -3.33
CA THR A 78 13.81 -8.81 -4.66
C THR A 78 13.67 -7.62 -5.61
N ARG A 79 12.86 -6.59 -5.29
CA ARG A 79 12.59 -5.47 -6.22
C ARG A 79 13.79 -4.55 -6.53
N TRP A 80 14.96 -4.72 -5.91
CA TRP A 80 16.05 -3.75 -6.05
C TRP A 80 17.35 -4.34 -6.59
N ILE A 81 17.29 -5.07 -7.70
CA ILE A 81 18.47 -5.22 -8.57
C ILE A 81 18.77 -3.89 -9.32
N GLN A 82 17.84 -2.93 -9.30
CA GLN A 82 18.04 -1.59 -9.87
C GLN A 82 17.45 -0.50 -8.96
N ASP A 83 17.89 -0.43 -7.69
CA ASP A 83 17.86 0.88 -7.02
C ASP A 83 18.86 1.78 -7.77
N PRO A 84 18.41 2.81 -8.52
CA PRO A 84 19.33 3.67 -9.26
C PRO A 84 20.32 4.39 -8.33
N ASP A 85 19.98 4.51 -7.05
CA ASP A 85 20.83 5.08 -6.00
C ASP A 85 21.70 4.02 -5.28
N GLN A 86 21.63 2.74 -5.68
CA GLN A 86 22.34 1.59 -5.07
C GLN A 86 22.27 1.55 -3.54
N ARG A 87 21.14 1.95 -2.94
CA ARG A 87 21.08 2.07 -1.49
C ARG A 87 21.12 0.65 -0.88
N SER A 88 21.84 0.47 0.23
CA SER A 88 21.96 -0.83 0.92
C SER A 88 20.60 -1.37 1.38
N LEU A 89 20.12 -2.54 0.95
CA LEU A 89 18.75 -2.98 1.31
C LEU A 89 18.51 -3.18 2.81
N THR A 90 19.58 -3.23 3.60
CA THR A 90 19.51 -3.25 5.05
C THR A 90 19.29 -1.85 5.63
N THR A 91 18.50 -1.77 6.70
CA THR A 91 18.32 -0.55 7.50
C THR A 91 18.26 -0.91 8.97
N ASP A 92 18.92 -0.12 9.81
CA ASP A 92 18.89 -0.30 11.26
C ASP A 92 17.67 0.38 11.90
N PHE A 93 17.01 1.29 11.17
CA PHE A 93 15.86 2.05 11.65
C PHE A 93 14.58 1.67 10.93
N LEU A 94 13.50 1.67 11.70
CA LEU A 94 12.16 1.29 11.27
C LEU A 94 11.14 2.20 11.96
N TRP A 95 10.18 2.72 11.19
CA TRP A 95 9.01 3.38 11.73
C TRP A 95 7.92 2.35 12.04
N LEU A 96 7.47 2.32 13.30
CA LEU A 96 6.39 1.48 13.81
C LEU A 96 5.46 2.34 14.67
N ASP A 97 4.20 2.48 14.28
CA ASP A 97 3.26 3.37 14.98
C ASP A 97 3.18 3.11 16.49
N VAL A 98 3.08 1.82 16.89
CA VAL A 98 2.96 1.44 18.31
C VAL A 98 4.18 1.83 19.16
N ALA A 99 5.35 1.98 18.53
CA ALA A 99 6.62 2.28 19.19
C ALA A 99 7.09 3.72 18.98
N CYS A 100 6.62 4.40 17.94
CA CYS A 100 7.02 5.75 17.56
C CYS A 100 5.99 6.82 17.94
N ILE A 101 4.73 6.42 18.18
CA ILE A 101 3.65 7.30 18.63
C ILE A 101 3.31 6.93 20.07
N ASP A 102 3.17 7.93 20.94
CA ASP A 102 2.75 7.71 22.32
C ASP A 102 1.31 7.16 22.35
N GLN A 103 1.15 5.99 22.97
CA GLN A 103 -0.10 5.23 23.01
C GLN A 103 -0.98 5.56 24.21
N ARG A 104 -0.56 6.48 25.08
CA ARG A 104 -1.33 6.94 26.24
C ARG A 104 -2.41 7.92 25.80
N GLY A 105 -3.60 7.76 26.38
CA GLY A 105 -4.74 8.63 26.08
C GLY A 105 -4.48 10.08 26.48
N GLY A 106 -4.79 11.02 25.57
CA GLY A 106 -4.73 12.45 25.85
C GLY A 106 -3.33 13.08 25.76
N GLU A 107 -2.30 12.36 25.32
CA GLU A 107 -0.97 12.91 25.13
C GLU A 107 -0.94 13.86 23.90
N PRO A 108 -0.69 15.18 24.09
CA PRO A 108 -0.70 16.13 22.99
C PRO A 108 0.33 15.83 21.89
N ARG A 109 1.46 15.19 22.23
CA ARG A 109 2.50 14.82 21.26
C ARG A 109 2.02 13.79 20.24
N SER A 110 1.08 12.91 20.60
CA SER A 110 0.52 11.93 19.66
C SER A 110 -0.11 12.64 18.46
N ALA A 111 -0.83 13.74 18.67
CA ALA A 111 -1.40 14.55 17.59
C ALA A 111 -0.33 15.21 16.70
N SER A 112 0.78 15.65 17.29
CA SER A 112 1.92 16.20 16.52
C SER A 112 2.56 15.14 15.63
N GLU A 113 2.76 13.91 16.14
CA GLU A 113 3.34 12.82 15.34
C GLU A 113 2.38 12.31 14.26
N ILE A 114 1.07 12.23 14.56
CA ILE A 114 0.01 11.99 13.57
C ILE A 114 0.10 13.03 12.44
N GLY A 115 0.24 14.32 12.78
CA GLY A 115 0.40 15.40 11.80
C GLY A 115 1.65 15.29 10.93
N ARG A 116 2.64 14.47 11.33
CA ARG A 116 3.89 14.23 10.58
C ARG A 116 3.84 13.00 9.68
N GLN A 117 2.77 12.19 9.71
CA GLN A 117 2.68 10.95 8.94
C GLN A 117 3.02 11.12 7.45
N ALA A 118 2.52 12.18 6.83
CA ALA A 118 2.82 12.50 5.43
C ALA A 118 4.34 12.62 5.18
N ARG A 119 5.07 13.27 6.09
CA ARG A 119 6.52 13.41 6.00
C ARG A 119 7.23 12.10 6.31
N ILE A 120 6.74 11.34 7.29
CA ILE A 120 7.31 10.06 7.70
C ILE A 120 7.25 9.06 6.55
N PHE A 121 6.08 8.83 5.98
CA PHE A 121 5.93 7.85 4.89
C PHE A 121 6.62 8.31 3.61
N LYS A 122 6.60 9.62 3.31
CA LYS A 122 7.33 10.18 2.16
C LYS A 122 8.85 10.01 2.25
N ASN A 123 9.42 10.14 3.44
CA ASN A 123 10.87 10.04 3.65
C ASN A 123 11.34 8.63 4.02
N ALA A 124 10.41 7.71 4.30
CA ALA A 124 10.76 6.30 4.47
C ALA A 124 11.40 5.80 3.18
N ARG A 125 12.42 4.96 3.31
CA ARG A 125 13.09 4.42 2.15
C ARG A 125 12.22 3.39 1.43
N TYR A 126 11.78 2.37 2.15
CA TYR A 126 10.76 1.44 1.69
C TYR A 126 9.59 1.41 2.68
N VAL A 127 8.39 1.21 2.14
CA VAL A 127 7.18 0.99 2.93
C VAL A 127 6.64 -0.40 2.61
N PHE A 128 6.19 -1.07 3.65
CA PHE A 128 5.64 -2.42 3.57
C PHE A 128 4.20 -2.43 4.06
N ALA A 129 3.27 -2.82 3.20
CA ALA A 129 1.87 -3.03 3.55
C ALA A 129 1.67 -4.47 4.03
N TRP A 130 1.56 -4.65 5.35
CA TRP A 130 1.43 -5.97 5.95
C TRP A 130 -0.03 -6.40 6.05
N LEU A 131 -0.44 -7.30 5.16
CA LEU A 131 -1.76 -7.93 5.13
C LEU A 131 -1.77 -9.11 6.10
N SER A 132 -1.90 -8.80 7.39
CA SER A 132 -1.62 -9.75 8.47
C SER A 132 -2.59 -10.92 8.54
N SER A 133 -3.72 -10.88 7.84
CA SER A 133 -4.71 -11.95 7.87
C SER A 133 -4.59 -12.95 6.72
N ILE A 134 -3.88 -12.61 5.64
CA ILE A 134 -3.82 -13.42 4.42
C ILE A 134 -2.52 -14.24 4.35
N PRO A 135 -2.60 -15.58 4.29
CA PRO A 135 -1.43 -16.43 4.08
C PRO A 135 -0.73 -16.15 2.74
N HIS A 136 0.60 -16.32 2.69
CA HIS A 136 1.39 -16.06 1.48
C HIS A 136 0.86 -16.76 0.24
N GLN A 137 0.56 -18.06 0.34
CA GLN A 137 0.08 -18.84 -0.80
C GLN A 137 -1.24 -18.29 -1.36
N GLU A 138 -2.17 -17.89 -0.48
CA GLU A 138 -3.46 -17.35 -0.88
C GLU A 138 -3.31 -15.96 -1.51
N LEU A 139 -2.47 -15.10 -0.93
CA LEU A 139 -2.15 -13.78 -1.48
C LEU A 139 -1.49 -13.88 -2.86
N ASP A 140 -0.51 -14.77 -2.99
CA ASP A 140 0.24 -15.00 -4.24
C ASP A 140 -0.68 -15.57 -5.33
N LEU A 141 -1.54 -16.55 -5.00
CA LEU A 141 -2.54 -17.06 -5.93
C LEU A 141 -3.54 -15.97 -6.35
N ALA A 142 -3.99 -15.13 -5.43
CA ALA A 142 -4.93 -14.06 -5.72
C ALA A 142 -4.35 -13.02 -6.70
N LEU A 143 -3.12 -12.57 -6.44
CA LEU A 143 -2.42 -11.62 -7.32
C LEU A 143 -2.12 -12.22 -8.70
N LYS A 144 -1.68 -13.48 -8.75
CA LYS A 144 -1.48 -14.19 -10.02
C LYS A 144 -2.78 -14.37 -10.81
N GLY A 145 -3.87 -14.61 -10.09
CA GLY A 145 -5.21 -14.68 -10.66
C GLY A 145 -5.64 -13.34 -11.26
N LEU A 146 -5.40 -12.22 -10.57
CA LEU A 146 -5.69 -10.88 -11.10
C LEU A 146 -4.94 -10.60 -12.39
N ASP A 147 -3.63 -10.86 -12.42
CA ASP A 147 -2.79 -10.60 -13.59
C ASP A 147 -3.27 -11.38 -14.83
N LYS A 148 -3.41 -12.70 -14.69
CA LYS A 148 -3.87 -13.59 -15.78
C LYS A 148 -5.25 -13.20 -16.30
N LEU A 149 -6.17 -12.85 -15.41
CA LEU A 149 -7.54 -12.55 -15.78
C LEU A 149 -7.71 -11.12 -16.30
N ALA A 150 -6.92 -10.17 -15.81
CA ALA A 150 -6.86 -8.82 -16.37
C ALA A 150 -6.41 -8.87 -17.84
N TYR A 151 -5.36 -9.64 -18.15
CA TYR A 151 -4.90 -9.85 -19.52
C TYR A 151 -6.00 -10.47 -20.41
N SER A 152 -6.73 -11.49 -19.92
CA SER A 152 -7.85 -12.12 -20.65
C SER A 152 -9.01 -11.15 -20.92
N ILE A 153 -9.33 -10.26 -19.96
CA ILE A 153 -10.37 -9.24 -20.14
C ILE A 153 -9.91 -8.19 -21.14
N GLU A 154 -8.66 -7.77 -21.06
CA GLU A 154 -8.06 -6.81 -21.98
C GLU A 154 -8.15 -7.25 -23.43
N GLU A 155 -7.65 -8.44 -23.75
CA GLU A 155 -7.67 -8.96 -25.14
C GLU A 155 -9.08 -9.03 -25.73
N ARG A 156 -10.09 -9.32 -24.89
CA ARG A 156 -11.47 -9.55 -25.34
C ARG A 156 -12.33 -8.31 -25.40
N VAL A 157 -12.21 -7.45 -24.38
CA VAL A 157 -13.07 -6.27 -24.25
C VAL A 157 -12.42 -5.06 -24.92
N PHE A 158 -11.08 -5.03 -24.99
CA PHE A 158 -10.32 -3.91 -25.53
C PHE A 158 -9.27 -4.34 -26.55
N PRO A 159 -9.64 -5.08 -27.62
CA PRO A 159 -8.67 -5.51 -28.61
C PRO A 159 -7.93 -4.31 -29.21
N GLY A 160 -6.61 -4.28 -29.03
CA GLY A 160 -5.72 -3.22 -29.52
C GLY A 160 -5.51 -2.03 -28.57
N LYS A 161 -6.12 -1.98 -27.39
CA LYS A 161 -5.64 -1.13 -26.29
C LYS A 161 -4.62 -1.94 -25.50
N ASN A 162 -3.32 -1.69 -25.70
CA ASN A 162 -2.30 -2.27 -24.86
C ASN A 162 -2.29 -1.57 -23.49
N PHE A 163 -2.83 -2.20 -22.45
CA PHE A 163 -2.53 -1.90 -21.05
C PHE A 163 -1.19 -2.53 -20.68
N TYR A 164 -0.13 -2.22 -21.44
CA TYR A 164 1.19 -2.42 -20.89
C TYR A 164 1.26 -1.61 -19.59
N LEU A 165 1.71 -2.24 -18.50
CA LEU A 165 2.20 -1.51 -17.34
C LEU A 165 3.06 -0.37 -17.88
N PRO A 166 2.76 0.90 -17.54
CA PRO A 166 3.43 2.02 -18.18
C PRO A 166 4.95 1.83 -18.03
N GLU A 167 5.75 2.20 -19.04
CA GLU A 167 7.23 2.17 -18.93
C GLU A 167 7.72 2.94 -17.68
N SER A 168 6.87 3.77 -17.08
CA SER A 168 7.07 4.43 -15.80
C SER A 168 7.19 3.46 -14.60
N VAL A 169 6.68 2.22 -14.70
CA VAL A 169 6.85 1.09 -13.76
C VAL A 169 8.16 0.36 -14.01
N PHE A 170 8.59 0.29 -15.27
CA PHE A 170 9.83 -0.34 -15.72
C PHE A 170 10.82 0.74 -16.14
N GLY A 171 11.54 1.34 -15.17
CA GLY A 171 12.46 2.46 -15.39
C GLY A 171 13.11 2.51 -16.78
N SER A 172 12.89 3.62 -17.48
CA SER A 172 13.24 3.87 -18.89
C SER A 172 14.56 3.21 -19.32
N GLN A 173 14.49 2.24 -20.22
CA GLN A 173 15.65 1.77 -20.97
C GLN A 173 15.62 2.34 -22.39
N SER A 174 16.21 3.51 -22.57
CA SER A 174 16.72 3.88 -23.89
C SER A 174 18.08 3.22 -24.09
N SER A 175 18.15 2.13 -24.84
CA SER A 175 19.39 1.78 -25.53
C SER A 175 19.09 1.30 -26.94
N SER A 176 19.41 2.19 -27.87
CA SER A 176 19.69 1.89 -29.26
C SER A 176 20.90 0.96 -29.36
N GLN A 177 20.73 -0.22 -29.94
CA GLN A 177 21.73 -0.85 -30.81
C GLN A 177 21.11 -2.00 -31.61
N GLY A 178 21.62 -2.16 -32.83
CA GLY A 178 21.00 -2.92 -33.90
C GLY A 178 21.31 -4.41 -33.90
N SER A 179 20.46 -5.10 -34.66
CA SER A 179 20.71 -6.34 -35.42
C SER A 179 21.26 -7.55 -34.67
N SER A 180 20.39 -8.50 -34.37
CA SER A 180 20.28 -9.76 -35.14
C SER A 180 19.24 -10.65 -34.47
N SER A 181 18.14 -10.92 -35.18
CA SER A 181 17.02 -11.73 -34.71
C SER A 181 17.42 -13.18 -34.43
N PRO A 182 17.14 -13.72 -33.23
CA PRO A 182 16.76 -15.12 -33.08
C PRO A 182 15.23 -15.20 -33.14
N SER A 183 14.72 -15.89 -34.15
CA SER A 183 13.31 -16.26 -34.23
C SER A 183 12.94 -17.12 -33.03
N LEU A 184 12.24 -16.52 -32.06
CA LEU A 184 11.47 -17.23 -31.06
C LEU A 184 10.04 -16.68 -31.17
N SER A 185 9.12 -17.54 -31.59
CA SER A 185 7.69 -17.39 -31.39
C SER A 185 7.27 -18.36 -30.27
N PRO A 186 7.22 -17.93 -28.99
CA PRO A 186 6.58 -18.71 -27.93
C PRO A 186 5.06 -18.51 -27.85
N LEU A 187 4.48 -17.65 -28.70
CA LEU A 187 3.07 -17.24 -28.59
C LEU A 187 2.08 -18.08 -29.41
N GLU A 188 2.54 -19.02 -30.23
CA GLU A 188 1.65 -19.87 -31.05
C GLU A 188 1.28 -21.22 -30.41
N GLU A 189 1.88 -21.60 -29.27
CA GLU A 189 1.51 -22.86 -28.58
C GLU A 189 0.41 -22.70 -27.52
N ALA A 190 -0.06 -21.48 -27.22
CA ALA A 190 -1.16 -21.25 -26.28
C ALA A 190 -2.56 -21.31 -26.91
N SER A 191 -2.69 -21.61 -28.21
CA SER A 191 -3.97 -21.58 -28.94
C SER A 191 -4.86 -22.83 -28.76
N GLY A 192 -4.62 -23.64 -27.73
CA GLY A 192 -5.39 -24.86 -27.45
C GLY A 192 -5.92 -24.99 -26.02
N ALA A 193 -5.57 -24.05 -25.12
CA ALA A 193 -6.11 -24.07 -23.77
C ALA A 193 -7.51 -23.44 -23.75
N ASP A 194 -8.45 -24.15 -23.15
CA ASP A 194 -9.85 -23.77 -22.95
C ASP A 194 -9.90 -22.40 -22.22
N MET A 195 -9.93 -21.31 -22.99
CA MET A 195 -9.89 -19.96 -22.43
C MET A 195 -11.21 -19.72 -21.68
N PRO A 196 -11.18 -19.43 -20.37
CA PRO A 196 -12.40 -19.31 -19.56
C PRO A 196 -13.34 -18.29 -20.16
N SER A 197 -14.66 -18.43 -20.03
CA SER A 197 -15.57 -17.43 -20.59
C SER A 197 -15.30 -16.04 -19.99
N LEU A 198 -15.74 -14.96 -20.65
CA LEU A 198 -15.62 -13.61 -20.08
C LEU A 198 -16.27 -13.54 -18.70
N ARG A 199 -17.41 -14.22 -18.53
CA ARG A 199 -18.12 -14.34 -17.25
C ARG A 199 -17.27 -15.03 -16.19
N ASP A 200 -16.63 -16.14 -16.52
CA ASP A 200 -15.77 -16.87 -15.57
C ASP A 200 -14.52 -16.07 -15.23
N SER A 201 -13.99 -15.30 -16.20
CA SER A 201 -12.87 -14.40 -15.96
C SER A 201 -13.25 -13.28 -14.98
N LEU A 202 -14.43 -12.67 -15.15
CA LEU A 202 -14.95 -11.65 -14.24
C LEU A 202 -15.25 -12.19 -12.84
N LEU A 203 -15.76 -13.43 -12.73
CA LEU A 203 -15.93 -14.11 -11.44
C LEU A 203 -14.58 -14.35 -10.76
N GLY A 204 -13.57 -14.83 -11.50
CA GLY A 204 -12.24 -15.01 -10.95
C GLY A 204 -11.64 -13.69 -10.45
N VAL A 205 -11.77 -12.60 -11.22
CA VAL A 205 -11.31 -11.27 -10.79
C VAL A 205 -12.02 -10.82 -9.50
N HIS A 206 -13.35 -10.99 -9.45
CA HIS A 206 -14.13 -10.69 -8.24
C HIS A 206 -13.58 -11.45 -7.03
N ASP A 207 -13.38 -12.76 -7.16
CA ASP A 207 -12.99 -13.62 -6.04
C ASP A 207 -11.56 -13.32 -5.58
N ASN A 208 -10.63 -13.05 -6.52
CA ASN A 208 -9.26 -12.64 -6.18
C ASN A 208 -9.23 -11.28 -5.44
N PHE A 209 -9.97 -10.28 -5.93
CA PHE A 209 -10.10 -9.01 -5.19
C PHE A 209 -10.77 -9.21 -3.84
N ARG A 210 -11.82 -10.04 -3.76
CA ARG A 210 -12.50 -10.33 -2.51
C ARG A 210 -11.55 -10.94 -1.49
N THR A 211 -10.69 -11.87 -1.91
CA THR A 211 -9.64 -12.44 -1.05
C THR A 211 -8.72 -11.35 -0.51
N ILE A 212 -8.13 -10.53 -1.39
CA ILE A 212 -7.18 -9.49 -0.99
C ILE A 212 -7.84 -8.43 -0.10
N LEU A 213 -9.01 -7.95 -0.49
CA LEU A 213 -9.77 -6.89 0.20
C LEU A 213 -10.48 -7.37 1.46
N SER A 214 -10.46 -8.68 1.74
CA SER A 214 -10.95 -9.22 3.01
C SER A 214 -10.01 -8.91 4.17
N ASP A 215 -8.75 -8.53 3.88
CA ASP A 215 -7.82 -8.14 4.93
C ASP A 215 -8.31 -6.84 5.62
N PRO A 216 -8.33 -6.79 6.97
CA PRO A 216 -8.71 -5.61 7.71
C PRO A 216 -7.95 -4.33 7.33
N TRP A 217 -6.75 -4.45 6.76
CA TRP A 217 -5.94 -3.36 6.23
C TRP A 217 -6.72 -2.49 5.24
N PHE A 218 -7.51 -3.07 4.33
CA PHE A 218 -8.29 -2.29 3.36
C PHE A 218 -9.52 -1.60 3.97
N SER A 219 -9.88 -1.94 5.21
CA SER A 219 -10.99 -1.29 5.93
C SER A 219 -10.50 -0.27 6.96
N SER A 220 -9.19 -0.04 7.05
CA SER A 220 -8.58 0.84 8.03
C SER A 220 -8.26 2.18 7.39
N LEU A 221 -8.97 3.22 7.86
CA LEU A 221 -8.77 4.60 7.41
C LEU A 221 -7.29 5.00 7.48
N TRP A 222 -6.63 4.61 8.57
CA TRP A 222 -5.25 4.92 8.85
C TRP A 222 -4.29 4.31 7.81
N THR A 223 -4.44 3.02 7.52
CA THR A 223 -3.58 2.33 6.55
C THR A 223 -3.85 2.78 5.13
N LEU A 224 -5.11 3.12 4.79
CA LEU A 224 -5.43 3.72 3.49
C LEU A 224 -4.81 5.12 3.30
N GLN A 225 -4.72 5.93 4.36
CA GLN A 225 -4.02 7.23 4.30
C GLN A 225 -2.52 7.04 4.06
N GLU A 226 -1.91 6.03 4.67
CA GLU A 226 -0.50 5.68 4.46
C GLU A 226 -0.25 5.15 3.05
N ALA A 227 -1.15 4.30 2.55
CA ALA A 227 -1.12 3.78 1.19
C ALA A 227 -1.21 4.91 0.15
N PHE A 228 -2.10 5.88 0.38
CA PHE A 228 -2.22 7.07 -0.47
C PHE A 228 -0.89 7.82 -0.60
N LEU A 229 -0.06 7.85 0.44
CA LEU A 229 1.25 8.50 0.42
C LEU A 229 2.32 7.65 -0.28
N ARG A 230 2.12 6.33 -0.38
CA ARG A 230 3.13 5.34 -0.78
C ARG A 230 2.51 4.20 -1.58
N HIS A 231 2.08 4.49 -2.81
CA HIS A 231 1.59 3.46 -3.74
C HIS A 231 2.67 2.42 -4.07
N ASP A 232 3.95 2.76 -3.94
CA ASP A 232 5.08 1.84 -4.06
C ASP A 232 5.28 0.91 -2.84
N ALA A 233 4.38 0.93 -1.85
CA ALA A 233 4.46 0.06 -0.69
C ALA A 233 4.36 -1.41 -1.09
N VAL A 234 5.36 -2.21 -0.71
CA VAL A 234 5.43 -3.65 -1.00
C VAL A 234 4.41 -4.40 -0.16
N ILE A 235 3.62 -5.25 -0.80
CA ILE A 235 2.59 -6.05 -0.14
C ILE A 235 3.23 -7.28 0.49
N LEU A 236 3.09 -7.40 1.81
CA LEU A 236 3.54 -8.56 2.57
C LEU A 236 2.34 -9.42 3.00
N SER A 237 2.50 -10.73 2.90
CA SER A 237 1.56 -11.68 3.51
C SER A 237 1.64 -11.67 5.03
N ARG A 238 0.76 -12.42 5.69
CA ARG A 238 0.79 -12.68 7.12
C ARG A 238 2.17 -13.12 7.63
N GLU A 239 2.85 -13.97 6.89
CA GLU A 239 4.18 -14.50 7.23
C GLU A 239 5.33 -13.52 6.91
N GLY A 240 5.02 -12.33 6.38
CA GLY A 240 6.02 -11.33 6.02
C GLY A 240 6.77 -11.61 4.75
N ILE A 241 6.20 -12.45 3.89
CA ILE A 241 6.76 -12.78 2.60
C ILE A 241 6.13 -11.81 1.59
N ALA A 242 6.98 -11.12 0.83
CA ALA A 242 6.49 -10.29 -0.26
C ALA A 242 5.78 -11.14 -1.29
N ALA A 243 4.59 -10.72 -1.69
CA ALA A 243 3.91 -11.33 -2.82
C ALA A 243 4.62 -10.96 -4.12
N ARG A 244 4.59 -11.85 -5.11
CA ARG A 244 5.26 -11.64 -6.40
C ARG A 244 4.24 -11.53 -7.52
N MET A 245 4.55 -10.68 -8.49
CA MET A 245 3.81 -10.66 -9.73
C MET A 245 4.22 -11.86 -10.60
N PRO A 246 3.32 -12.61 -11.23
CA PRO A 246 3.67 -13.82 -11.99
C PRO A 246 4.64 -13.58 -13.15
N GLU A 247 4.49 -12.48 -13.88
CA GLU A 247 5.33 -12.18 -15.06
C GLU A 247 6.59 -11.38 -14.73
N THR A 248 6.73 -10.92 -13.49
CA THR A 248 7.91 -10.17 -13.08
C THR A 248 8.64 -10.88 -11.94
N THR A 249 9.95 -10.72 -11.88
CA THR A 249 10.71 -11.14 -10.68
C THR A 249 10.53 -10.14 -9.52
N PHE A 250 9.65 -9.15 -9.67
CA PHE A 250 9.44 -8.07 -8.72
C PHE A 250 8.37 -8.37 -7.69
N ASP A 251 8.55 -7.75 -6.53
CA ASP A 251 7.58 -7.77 -5.44
C ASP A 251 6.38 -6.88 -5.79
N ALA A 252 5.18 -7.39 -5.53
CA ALA A 252 3.92 -6.69 -5.76
C ALA A 252 3.76 -5.50 -4.78
N THR A 253 3.23 -4.39 -5.27
CA THR A 253 2.96 -3.17 -4.49
C THR A 253 1.49 -2.75 -4.59
N ILE A 254 1.10 -1.79 -3.76
CA ILE A 254 -0.23 -1.18 -3.81
C ILE A 254 -0.53 -0.59 -5.20
N ASN A 255 0.49 -0.07 -5.91
CA ASN A 255 0.34 0.49 -7.24
C ASN A 255 -0.13 -0.56 -8.27
N GLU A 256 0.38 -1.79 -8.20
CA GLU A 256 -0.11 -2.85 -9.09
C GLU A 256 -1.57 -3.23 -8.77
N LEU A 257 -1.98 -3.25 -7.50
CA LEU A 257 -3.40 -3.45 -7.16
C LEU A 257 -4.32 -2.34 -7.70
N ILE A 258 -3.87 -1.09 -7.59
CA ILE A 258 -4.58 0.07 -8.15
C ILE A 258 -4.69 -0.06 -9.67
N PHE A 259 -3.59 -0.43 -10.32
CA PHE A 259 -3.52 -0.62 -11.77
C PHE A 259 -4.52 -1.67 -12.27
N TYR A 260 -4.70 -2.78 -11.55
CA TYR A 260 -5.76 -3.74 -11.92
C TYR A 260 -7.16 -3.19 -11.64
N ALA A 261 -7.37 -2.49 -10.52
CA ALA A 261 -8.68 -2.04 -10.09
C ALA A 261 -9.28 -0.93 -10.99
N GLU A 262 -8.47 0.05 -11.41
CA GLU A 262 -8.96 1.25 -12.09
C GLU A 262 -9.62 0.94 -13.46
N PRO A 263 -8.97 0.23 -14.40
CA PRO A 263 -9.57 -0.10 -15.69
C PRO A 263 -10.84 -0.94 -15.53
N LEU A 264 -10.86 -1.85 -14.56
CA LEU A 264 -12.03 -2.67 -14.28
C LEU A 264 -13.22 -1.82 -13.81
N VAL A 265 -13.01 -0.77 -13.02
CA VAL A 265 -14.12 0.10 -12.59
C VAL A 265 -14.56 1.07 -13.69
N GLY A 266 -13.61 1.63 -14.44
CA GLY A 266 -13.89 2.61 -15.50
C GLY A 266 -14.51 1.97 -16.74
N GLU A 267 -13.85 0.97 -17.29
CA GLU A 267 -14.18 0.45 -18.62
C GLU A 267 -15.36 -0.53 -18.58
N LEU A 268 -15.43 -1.40 -17.57
CA LEU A 268 -16.57 -2.31 -17.47
C LEU A 268 -17.88 -1.54 -17.20
N ARG A 269 -17.81 -0.30 -16.66
CA ARG A 269 -19.01 0.55 -16.44
C ARG A 269 -19.54 1.02 -17.78
N ASN A 270 -18.64 1.33 -18.70
CA ASN A 270 -18.99 1.73 -20.06
C ASN A 270 -19.54 0.56 -20.88
N ALA A 271 -19.16 -0.69 -20.55
CA ALA A 271 -19.61 -1.89 -21.24
C ALA A 271 -21.05 -2.32 -20.90
N GLY A 272 -21.69 -1.76 -19.88
CA GLY A 272 -23.09 -2.05 -19.53
C GLY A 272 -23.36 -3.52 -19.15
N LEU A 273 -22.35 -4.22 -18.64
CA LEU A 273 -22.43 -5.66 -18.35
C LEU A 273 -23.27 -5.92 -17.09
N PRO A 274 -24.18 -6.92 -17.07
CA PRO A 274 -24.90 -7.32 -15.86
C PRO A 274 -24.02 -8.19 -14.92
N GLU A 275 -24.58 -8.62 -13.78
CA GLU A 275 -23.98 -9.58 -12.83
C GLU A 275 -23.14 -10.68 -13.53
N PRO A 276 -21.91 -10.99 -13.05
CA PRO A 276 -21.30 -10.67 -11.76
C PRO A 276 -20.62 -9.30 -11.66
N TYR A 277 -20.67 -8.50 -12.73
CA TYR A 277 -19.91 -7.27 -12.87
C TYR A 277 -20.16 -6.25 -11.75
N ASP A 278 -21.43 -5.96 -11.48
CA ASP A 278 -21.82 -4.99 -10.45
C ASP A 278 -21.27 -5.35 -9.06
N ARG A 279 -21.05 -6.65 -8.77
CA ARG A 279 -20.44 -7.05 -7.50
C ARG A 279 -18.99 -6.62 -7.41
N THR A 280 -18.20 -6.82 -8.46
CA THR A 280 -16.79 -6.41 -8.49
C THR A 280 -16.67 -4.89 -8.34
N VAL A 281 -17.49 -4.14 -9.07
CA VAL A 281 -17.50 -2.67 -8.97
C VAL A 281 -17.89 -2.19 -7.58
N ARG A 282 -18.94 -2.77 -7.00
CA ARG A 282 -19.36 -2.43 -5.63
C ARG A 282 -18.28 -2.77 -4.61
N LEU A 283 -17.60 -3.90 -4.79
CA LEU A 283 -16.47 -4.30 -3.95
C LEU A 283 -15.32 -3.30 -4.04
N LEU A 284 -14.89 -2.94 -5.26
CA LEU A 284 -13.78 -2.02 -5.49
C LEU A 284 -14.09 -0.58 -5.02
N ASN A 285 -15.29 -0.07 -5.31
CA ASN A 285 -15.72 1.24 -4.79
C ASN A 285 -15.89 1.24 -3.26
N GLY A 286 -16.12 0.07 -2.65
CA GLY A 286 -16.29 -0.07 -1.21
C GLY A 286 -14.97 -0.21 -0.44
N SER A 287 -13.84 -0.45 -1.12
CA SER A 287 -12.56 -0.76 -0.46
C SER A 287 -11.61 0.42 -0.32
N GLY A 288 -11.93 1.57 -0.92
CA GLY A 288 -11.03 2.71 -0.96
C GLY A 288 -9.92 2.61 -2.02
N LEU A 289 -9.76 1.48 -2.71
CA LEU A 289 -8.75 1.31 -3.76
C LEU A 289 -8.95 2.30 -4.91
N THR A 290 -10.21 2.55 -5.29
CA THR A 290 -10.54 3.52 -6.35
C THR A 290 -10.15 4.94 -5.98
N GLU A 291 -10.25 5.30 -4.71
CA GLU A 291 -9.82 6.58 -4.19
C GLU A 291 -8.30 6.72 -4.21
N LEU A 292 -7.56 5.63 -3.94
CA LEU A 292 -6.10 5.61 -4.10
C LEU A 292 -5.68 5.82 -5.56
N ALA A 293 -6.50 5.38 -6.52
CA ALA A 293 -6.26 5.59 -7.95
C ALA A 293 -6.41 7.06 -8.39
N THR A 294 -7.15 7.89 -7.64
CA THR A 294 -7.33 9.29 -8.01
C THR A 294 -6.01 10.05 -7.94
N GLU A 295 -5.78 10.96 -8.88
CA GLU A 295 -4.54 11.76 -8.94
C GLU A 295 -4.17 12.28 -7.56
N ASN A 296 -2.99 11.89 -7.08
CA ASN A 296 -2.48 12.30 -5.79
C ASN A 296 -1.84 13.69 -5.92
N PRO A 297 -2.47 14.79 -5.46
CA PRO A 297 -1.88 16.12 -5.59
C PRO A 297 -0.68 16.34 -4.64
N LEU A 298 -0.41 15.39 -3.74
CA LEU A 298 0.76 15.38 -2.84
C LEU A 298 1.93 14.57 -3.40
N VAL A 299 1.70 13.71 -4.39
CA VAL A 299 2.76 13.16 -5.24
C VAL A 299 3.10 14.28 -6.21
N PRO A 300 4.30 14.89 -6.11
CA PRO A 300 4.69 15.88 -7.10
C PRO A 300 4.58 15.22 -8.49
N PRO A 301 4.07 15.93 -9.50
CA PRO A 301 4.05 15.39 -10.86
C PRO A 301 5.45 14.84 -11.15
N ARG A 302 5.53 13.59 -11.62
CA ARG A 302 6.82 13.01 -12.03
C ARG A 302 7.46 14.07 -12.92
N ILE A 303 8.62 14.57 -12.51
CA ILE A 303 9.40 15.48 -13.35
C ILE A 303 9.84 14.60 -14.51
N GLU A 304 9.02 14.54 -15.57
CA GLU A 304 9.55 14.30 -16.89
C GLU A 304 10.63 15.36 -17.04
N LEU A 305 11.88 14.91 -17.18
CA LEU A 305 13.00 15.77 -17.54
C LEU A 305 12.68 16.32 -18.92
N ALA A 306 11.86 17.36 -18.96
CA ALA A 306 11.62 18.14 -20.16
C ALA A 306 12.99 18.63 -20.63
N PRO A 307 13.33 18.43 -21.91
CA PRO A 307 14.61 18.90 -22.43
C PRO A 307 14.67 20.41 -22.25
N ASN A 308 15.62 20.84 -21.42
CA ASN A 308 16.04 22.22 -21.15
C ASN A 308 15.29 23.29 -21.95
N ARG A 309 14.15 23.76 -21.41
CA ARG A 309 13.61 25.08 -21.78
C ARG A 309 13.59 25.95 -20.54
N ARG A 310 14.61 26.80 -20.45
CA ARG A 310 14.65 27.95 -19.54
C ARG A 310 13.45 28.84 -19.83
N THR A 311 12.50 28.93 -18.91
CA THR A 311 11.71 30.15 -18.74
C THR A 311 11.51 30.41 -17.26
N GLY A 312 11.82 31.64 -16.84
CA GLY A 312 11.71 32.08 -15.47
C GLY A 312 10.27 32.48 -15.15
N PHE A 313 9.78 32.03 -14.00
CA PHE A 313 8.64 32.64 -13.33
C PHE A 313 8.92 32.62 -11.82
N THR A 314 9.07 33.80 -11.24
CA THR A 314 9.21 34.04 -9.81
C THR A 314 7.87 34.47 -9.24
N GLY A 315 7.43 33.82 -8.15
CA GLY A 315 6.45 34.43 -7.25
C GLY A 315 5.34 33.51 -6.77
N PHE A 316 5.65 32.53 -5.91
CA PHE A 316 4.67 31.98 -4.96
C PHE A 316 5.31 31.91 -3.58
N SER A 317 4.69 32.56 -2.59
CA SER A 317 5.15 32.57 -1.20
C SER A 317 4.99 31.19 -0.57
N LYS A 318 6.06 30.67 0.05
CA LYS A 318 6.09 29.37 0.74
C LYS A 318 5.00 29.22 1.82
N TYR A 319 4.48 30.32 2.36
CA TYR A 319 3.42 30.31 3.37
C TYR A 319 2.04 29.92 2.81
N SER A 320 1.69 30.31 1.58
CA SER A 320 0.39 29.97 0.98
C SER A 320 0.29 28.49 0.60
N MET A 321 1.41 27.87 0.24
CA MET A 321 1.46 26.45 -0.09
C MET A 321 1.28 25.56 1.16
N PHE A 322 1.83 25.97 2.30
CA PHE A 322 1.76 25.21 3.55
C PHE A 322 0.32 25.16 4.12
N VAL A 323 -0.40 26.28 4.05
CA VAL A 323 -1.79 26.40 4.51
C VAL A 323 -2.75 25.61 3.61
N LEU A 324 -2.53 25.65 2.28
CA LEU A 324 -3.33 24.88 1.33
C LEU A 324 -3.14 23.37 1.47
N VAL A 325 -1.90 22.90 1.72
CA VAL A 325 -1.63 21.47 1.98
C VAL A 325 -2.34 21.00 3.25
N HIS A 326 -2.32 21.78 4.33
CA HIS A 326 -3.00 21.41 5.59
C HIS A 326 -4.52 21.43 5.46
N LEU A 327 -5.10 22.46 4.84
CA LEU A 327 -6.55 22.51 4.58
C LEU A 327 -7.01 21.38 3.67
N TRP A 328 -6.19 21.00 2.68
CA TRP A 328 -6.54 19.92 1.76
C TRP A 328 -6.40 18.53 2.39
N GLN A 329 -5.38 18.31 3.23
CA GLN A 329 -5.29 17.10 4.07
C GLN A 329 -6.49 16.97 5.00
N ILE A 330 -6.96 18.07 5.60
CA ILE A 330 -8.18 18.09 6.42
C ILE A 330 -9.40 17.74 5.56
N ILE A 331 -9.56 18.29 4.35
CA ILE A 331 -10.67 17.96 3.45
C ILE A 331 -10.63 16.50 2.99
N LEU A 332 -9.44 15.96 2.71
CA LEU A 332 -9.26 14.55 2.33
C LEU A 332 -9.60 13.63 3.51
N VAL A 333 -9.10 13.93 4.71
CA VAL A 333 -9.45 13.21 5.94
C VAL A 333 -10.96 13.29 6.18
N ILE A 334 -11.59 14.44 5.99
CA ILE A 334 -13.05 14.61 6.09
C ILE A 334 -13.77 13.77 5.03
N ARG A 335 -13.32 13.75 3.77
CA ARG A 335 -13.97 12.96 2.71
C ARG A 335 -13.85 11.46 2.94
N ILE A 336 -12.68 10.98 3.36
CA ILE A 336 -12.48 9.56 3.68
C ILE A 336 -13.25 9.22 4.97
N HIS A 337 -13.29 10.12 5.97
CA HIS A 337 -14.03 9.95 7.21
C HIS A 337 -15.55 9.96 7.00
N GLU A 338 -16.11 10.92 6.27
CA GLU A 338 -17.55 11.02 5.94
C GLU A 338 -18.04 9.80 5.16
N ARG A 339 -17.21 9.22 4.29
CA ARG A 339 -17.57 8.01 3.53
C ARG A 339 -17.29 6.72 4.32
N SER A 340 -16.27 6.68 5.17
CA SER A 340 -16.08 5.59 6.13
C SER A 340 -17.20 5.55 7.18
N LEU A 341 -17.77 6.70 7.57
CA LEU A 341 -18.99 6.77 8.38
C LEU A 341 -20.21 6.18 7.64
N ARG A 342 -20.33 6.40 6.32
CA ARG A 342 -21.35 5.71 5.49
C ARG A 342 -21.12 4.20 5.39
N PHE A 343 -19.85 3.76 5.37
CA PHE A 343 -19.46 2.36 5.40
C PHE A 343 -19.81 1.68 6.74
N ASN A 344 -19.61 2.36 7.86
CA ASN A 344 -19.99 1.88 9.20
C ASN A 344 -21.50 1.97 9.50
N LEU A 345 -22.24 2.88 8.86
CA LEU A 345 -23.70 2.95 9.03
C LEU A 345 -24.46 1.73 8.47
N VAL A 346 -23.85 0.98 7.54
CA VAL A 346 -24.42 -0.27 7.00
C VAL A 346 -23.99 -1.50 7.81
N ASN A 347 -22.93 -1.41 8.61
CA ASN A 347 -22.45 -2.48 9.49
C ASN A 347 -22.00 -1.94 10.85
N SER A 348 -22.88 -2.15 11.84
CA SER A 348 -22.66 -2.08 13.30
C SER A 348 -23.01 -0.79 14.04
N PHE A 349 -24.08 -0.92 14.85
CA PHE A 349 -24.20 -0.38 16.20
C PHE A 349 -22.83 -0.32 16.92
N PHE A 350 -22.44 0.85 17.42
CA PHE A 350 -21.63 0.95 18.63
C PHE A 350 -22.03 2.19 19.44
N TYR A 351 -21.99 1.98 20.76
CA TYR A 351 -22.64 2.74 21.83
C TYR A 351 -22.12 4.17 22.01
N THR A 352 -23.05 5.04 22.39
CA THR A 352 -22.81 6.38 22.96
C THR A 352 -22.24 6.24 24.37
N ILE A 353 -21.18 7.00 24.66
CA ILE A 353 -20.64 7.23 26.00
C ILE A 353 -21.70 7.98 26.81
N GLN A 354 -22.21 7.38 27.89
CA GLN A 354 -22.69 8.15 29.03
C GLN A 354 -21.77 7.89 30.21
N SER A 355 -21.30 9.03 30.75
CA SER A 355 -20.51 9.32 31.95
C SER A 355 -20.21 8.18 32.91
#